data_AF-W8BG84-F1
#
_entry.id   AF-W8BG84-F1
#
_cell.length_a   1.000
_cell.length_b   1.000
_cell.length_c   1.000
_cell.angle_alpha   90.00
_cell.angle_beta   90.00
_cell.angle_gamma   90.00
#
_symmetry.space_group_name_H-M   'P 1'
#
loop_
_entity.id
_entity.type
_entity.pdbx_description
1 polymer ?
#
loop_
_entity_poly.entity_id
_entity_poly.type
_entity_poly.pdbx_seq_one_letter_code
_entity_poly.pdbx_strand_id
1 'polypeptide(L)'
;NNNTNNNTNNSNNSTNNLGNLQTFSLSVHPAVVMLCRPDFYSMLHTNEDALSIYNRNPALKHMIIRIRRDPQCFQRYQYNKDLVALVNTFAQLNRDLPSCWETKLDHSGKQFFIDHSNRKTSFMDPRLPIESARIVRQRHQLYAHQSPQLSTHYPTAQHAQQDQIQQQQQQ
;
A
#
# COMPACT_ATOMS: atom_id res chain seq x y z
N ASN A 1 -24.27 48.13 -30.38
CA ASN A 1 -22.85 47.99 -30.03
C ASN A 1 -22.74 47.32 -28.66
N ASN A 2 -22.61 45.99 -28.69
CA ASN A 2 -21.84 45.07 -27.80
C ASN A 2 -21.79 45.44 -26.30
N ASN A 3 -22.60 44.87 -25.41
CA ASN A 3 -22.63 43.49 -24.86
C ASN A 3 -21.32 43.03 -24.21
N THR A 4 -21.30 42.87 -22.88
CA THR A 4 -20.68 41.71 -22.19
C THR A 4 -21.42 41.49 -20.87
N ASN A 5 -22.46 40.65 -20.94
CA ASN A 5 -23.06 39.97 -19.80
C ASN A 5 -22.05 39.03 -19.15
N ASN A 6 -21.95 39.12 -17.82
CA ASN A 6 -21.33 38.10 -16.98
C ASN A 6 -22.22 36.86 -16.99
N ASN A 7 -21.80 35.83 -17.73
CA ASN A 7 -22.34 34.49 -17.62
C ASN A 7 -21.17 33.50 -17.76
N THR A 8 -20.83 32.78 -16.70
CA THR A 8 -20.16 31.49 -16.86
C THR A 8 -20.74 30.54 -15.84
N ASN A 9 -21.56 29.67 -16.41
CA ASN A 9 -22.21 28.55 -15.79
C ASN A 9 -21.19 27.56 -15.21
N ASN A 10 -21.62 27.01 -14.08
CA ASN A 10 -21.39 25.66 -13.61
C ASN A 10 -21.06 24.65 -14.72
N SER A 11 -19.94 23.95 -14.58
CA SER A 11 -19.69 22.67 -15.25
C SER A 11 -18.89 21.77 -14.33
N ASN A 12 -19.63 20.91 -13.63
CA ASN A 12 -19.15 19.65 -13.11
C ASN A 12 -18.71 18.78 -14.30
N ASN A 13 -17.46 18.33 -14.34
CA ASN A 13 -17.15 16.96 -14.76
C ASN A 13 -15.73 16.53 -14.36
N SER A 14 -15.68 15.73 -13.30
CA SER A 14 -15.06 14.40 -13.29
C SER A 14 -13.77 14.20 -14.10
N THR A 15 -12.65 14.02 -13.40
CA THR A 15 -11.88 12.79 -13.59
C THR A 15 -11.40 12.27 -12.23
N ASN A 16 -12.12 11.26 -11.75
CA ASN A 16 -11.61 10.28 -10.82
C ASN A 16 -10.32 9.68 -11.40
N ASN A 17 -9.16 10.26 -11.09
CA ASN A 17 -7.87 9.69 -11.46
C ASN A 17 -7.39 8.66 -10.42
N LEU A 18 -8.33 7.93 -9.82
CA LEU A 18 -8.04 6.80 -8.92
C LEU A 18 -7.87 5.48 -9.70
N GLY A 19 -8.15 5.49 -11.01
CA GLY A 19 -8.07 4.32 -11.90
C GLY A 19 -6.69 4.03 -12.49
N ASN A 20 -5.73 4.96 -12.41
CA ASN A 20 -4.42 4.81 -13.06
C ASN A 20 -3.25 4.49 -12.11
N LEU A 21 -3.52 4.22 -10.83
CA LEU A 21 -2.46 3.96 -9.85
C LEU A 21 -1.80 2.56 -9.99
N GLN A 22 -2.37 1.67 -10.81
CA GLN A 22 -1.85 0.33 -11.04
C GLN A 22 -0.61 0.30 -11.96
N THR A 23 -0.40 1.29 -12.84
CA THR A 23 0.70 1.28 -13.83
C THR A 23 1.90 2.15 -13.47
N PHE A 24 1.73 3.10 -12.52
CA PHE A 24 2.82 3.95 -11.99
C PHE A 24 3.56 3.35 -10.77
N SER A 25 3.20 2.13 -10.37
CA SER A 25 3.56 1.56 -9.07
C SER A 25 5.04 1.17 -8.89
N LEU A 26 5.85 1.05 -9.95
CA LEU A 26 7.22 0.53 -9.82
C LEU A 26 8.29 1.60 -9.55
N SER A 27 8.03 2.87 -9.90
CA SER A 27 9.03 3.95 -9.82
C SER A 27 8.84 4.93 -8.66
N VAL A 28 7.71 4.85 -7.96
CA VAL A 28 7.36 5.77 -6.87
C VAL A 28 7.79 5.17 -5.53
N HIS A 29 8.61 5.89 -4.78
CA HIS A 29 9.10 5.44 -3.47
C HIS A 29 7.93 5.17 -2.50
N PRO A 30 7.94 4.08 -1.69
CA PRO A 30 6.83 3.72 -0.78
C PRO A 30 6.39 4.86 0.16
N ALA A 31 7.35 5.67 0.63
CA ALA A 31 7.09 6.85 1.45
C ALA A 31 6.17 7.87 0.77
N VAL A 32 6.33 8.10 -0.54
CA VAL A 32 5.48 9.02 -1.30
C VAL A 32 4.05 8.49 -1.34
N VAL A 33 3.89 7.19 -1.61
CA VAL A 33 2.59 6.53 -1.64
C VAL A 33 1.88 6.68 -0.29
N MET A 34 2.59 6.37 0.80
CA MET A 34 2.05 6.48 2.17
C MET A 34 1.68 7.92 2.55
N LEU A 35 2.58 8.88 2.30
CA LEU A 35 2.35 10.30 2.62
C LEU A 35 1.21 10.90 1.81
N CYS A 36 0.94 10.43 0.59
CA CYS A 36 -0.13 10.91 -0.28
C CYS A 36 -1.48 10.20 -0.05
N ARG A 37 -1.58 9.28 0.92
CA ARG A 37 -2.83 8.58 1.20
C ARG A 37 -3.95 9.54 1.62
N PRO A 38 -5.21 9.28 1.24
CA PRO A 38 -6.36 10.06 1.70
C PRO A 38 -6.52 10.03 3.23
N ASP A 39 -6.18 8.91 3.87
CA ASP A 39 -6.31 8.67 5.31
C ASP A 39 -5.01 8.93 6.11
N PHE A 40 -4.01 9.58 5.51
CA PHE A 40 -2.73 9.87 6.16
C PHE A 40 -2.87 10.57 7.52
N TYR A 41 -3.71 11.60 7.63
CA TYR A 41 -3.89 12.32 8.90
C TYR A 41 -4.57 11.47 9.97
N SER A 42 -5.47 10.57 9.58
CA SER A 42 -6.02 9.58 10.50
C SER A 42 -4.92 8.65 11.03
N MET A 43 -4.06 8.14 10.14
CA MET A 43 -2.91 7.31 10.55
C MET A 43 -1.95 8.08 11.48
N LEU A 44 -1.68 9.34 11.16
CA LEU A 44 -0.83 10.23 11.94
C LEU A 44 -1.39 10.43 13.35
N HIS A 45 -2.69 10.68 13.49
CA HIS A 45 -3.33 10.87 14.80
C HIS A 45 -3.49 9.59 15.62
N THR A 46 -3.29 8.41 15.01
CA THR A 46 -3.30 7.12 15.74
C THR A 46 -1.91 6.67 16.18
N ASN A 47 -0.86 7.46 15.90
CA ASN A 47 0.52 7.14 16.24
C ASN A 47 1.14 8.34 16.98
N GLU A 48 1.23 8.24 18.30
CA GLU A 48 1.71 9.33 19.18
C GLU A 48 3.15 9.76 18.86
N ASP A 49 4.04 8.80 18.55
CA ASP A 49 5.43 9.09 18.20
C ASP A 49 5.52 9.91 16.90
N ALA A 50 4.73 9.50 15.89
CA ALA A 50 4.62 10.22 14.63
C ALA A 50 4.06 11.63 14.84
N LEU A 51 2.99 11.74 15.64
CA LEU A 51 2.33 13.01 15.91
C LEU A 51 3.25 13.99 16.66
N SER A 52 4.05 13.49 17.60
CA SER A 52 5.07 14.25 18.33
C SER A 52 6.11 14.84 17.37
N ILE A 53 6.68 14.02 16.48
CA ILE A 53 7.66 14.48 15.47
C ILE A 53 7.02 15.51 14.54
N TYR A 54 5.81 15.23 14.04
CA TYR A 54 5.08 16.12 13.15
C TYR A 54 4.81 17.49 13.79
N ASN A 55 4.45 17.53 15.07
CA ASN A 55 4.11 18.75 15.78
C ASN A 55 5.34 19.58 16.19
N ARG A 56 6.50 18.94 16.36
CA ARG A 56 7.74 19.59 16.81
C ARG A 56 8.35 20.54 15.77
N ASN A 57 8.14 20.29 14.48
CA ASN A 57 8.79 21.05 13.40
C ASN A 57 7.78 21.62 12.38
N PRO A 58 7.52 22.94 12.36
CA PRO A 58 6.66 23.58 11.36
C PRO A 58 7.13 23.39 9.91
N ALA A 59 8.44 23.33 9.68
CA ALA A 59 8.99 23.09 8.35
C ALA A 59 8.65 21.68 7.85
N LEU A 60 8.66 20.67 8.73
CA LEU A 60 8.23 19.30 8.39
C LEU A 60 6.76 19.28 7.96
N LYS A 61 5.88 19.97 8.69
CA LYS A 61 4.46 20.11 8.30
C LYS A 61 4.33 20.71 6.89
N HIS A 62 5.07 21.78 6.63
CA HIS A 62 5.09 22.41 5.31
C HIS A 62 5.58 21.46 4.23
N MET A 63 6.66 20.70 4.48
CA MET A 63 7.18 19.70 3.53
C MET A 63 6.14 18.63 3.20
N ILE A 64 5.42 18.12 4.19
CA ILE A 64 4.36 17.12 3.98
C ILE A 64 3.20 17.70 3.18
N ILE A 65 2.76 18.93 3.48
CA ILE A 65 1.73 19.63 2.70
C ILE A 65 2.19 19.79 1.24
N ARG A 66 3.46 20.13 1.02
CA ARG A 66 4.05 20.26 -0.32
C ARG A 66 4.08 18.92 -1.07
N ILE A 67 4.55 17.85 -0.44
CA ILE A 67 4.58 16.49 -1.03
C ILE A 67 3.17 16.02 -1.38
N ARG A 68 2.19 16.24 -0.50
CA ARG A 68 0.80 15.84 -0.73
C ARG A 68 0.14 16.60 -1.89
N ARG A 69 0.57 17.84 -2.16
CA ARG A 69 0.11 18.63 -3.31
C ARG A 69 0.86 18.28 -4.60
N ASP A 70 2.15 18.02 -4.49
CA ASP A 70 3.04 17.67 -5.59
C ASP A 70 4.04 16.58 -5.14
N PRO A 71 3.80 15.30 -5.50
CA PRO A 71 4.67 14.19 -5.13
C PRO A 71 6.12 14.33 -5.59
N GLN A 72 6.40 15.08 -6.67
CA GLN A 72 7.76 15.28 -7.18
C GLN A 72 8.64 16.07 -6.20
N CYS A 73 8.03 16.86 -5.33
CA CYS A 73 8.75 17.58 -4.27
C CYS A 73 9.49 16.62 -3.31
N PHE A 74 9.06 15.36 -3.18
CA PHE A 74 9.70 14.38 -2.31
C PHE A 74 11.19 14.20 -2.60
N GLN A 75 11.60 14.24 -3.87
CA GLN A 75 13.00 14.05 -4.25
C GLN A 75 13.94 15.09 -3.61
N ARG A 76 13.43 16.30 -3.34
CA ARG A 76 14.17 17.38 -2.66
C ARG A 76 14.27 17.18 -1.15
N TYR A 77 13.38 16.39 -0.57
CA TYR A 77 13.19 16.26 0.87
C TYR A 77 13.58 14.89 1.43
N GLN A 78 13.83 13.89 0.58
CA GLN A 78 14.07 12.49 0.96
C GLN A 78 15.22 12.26 1.95
N TYR A 79 16.17 13.21 2.08
CA TYR A 79 17.29 13.11 3.02
C TYR A 79 17.09 13.93 4.32
N ASN A 80 15.97 14.64 4.46
CA ASN A 80 15.67 15.42 5.66
C ASN A 80 15.46 14.47 6.85
N LYS A 81 16.20 14.69 7.94
CA LYS A 81 16.22 13.79 9.10
C LYS A 81 14.86 13.67 9.78
N ASP A 82 14.10 14.75 9.93
CA ASP A 82 12.80 14.72 10.59
C ASP A 82 11.76 14.03 9.72
N LEU A 83 11.82 14.22 8.39
CA LEU A 83 10.95 13.50 7.46
C LEU A 83 11.26 12.00 7.45
N VAL A 84 12.54 11.62 7.44
CA VAL A 84 12.95 10.22 7.54
C VAL A 84 12.47 9.61 8.86
N ALA A 85 12.67 10.31 9.98
CA ALA A 85 12.23 9.85 11.29
C ALA A 85 10.71 9.65 11.32
N LEU A 86 9.93 10.64 10.86
CA LEU A 86 8.47 10.54 10.77
C LEU A 86 8.03 9.38 9.88
N VAL A 87 8.61 9.20 8.70
CA VAL A 87 8.20 8.11 7.80
C VAL A 87 8.48 6.75 8.44
N ASN A 88 9.64 6.59 9.10
CA ASN A 88 10.02 5.34 9.73
C ASN A 88 9.17 4.99 10.95
N THR A 89 8.48 5.93 11.60
CA THR A 89 7.52 5.59 12.68
C THR A 89 6.32 4.78 12.17
N PHE A 90 6.08 4.74 10.86
CA PHE A 90 5.05 3.92 10.23
C PHE A 90 5.56 2.58 9.68
N ALA A 91 6.85 2.28 9.84
CA ALA A 91 7.43 1.05 9.33
C ALA A 91 6.86 -0.19 10.05
N GLN A 92 6.42 -1.17 9.27
CA GLN A 92 5.85 -2.42 9.76
C GLN A 92 6.96 -3.46 9.90
N LEU A 93 7.74 -3.34 10.98
CA LEU A 93 8.97 -4.14 11.19
C LEU A 93 8.73 -5.65 11.28
N ASN A 94 7.50 -6.07 11.54
CA ASN A 94 7.08 -7.47 11.53
C ASN A 94 6.82 -8.05 10.13
N ARG A 95 6.95 -7.22 9.08
CA ARG A 95 6.87 -7.67 7.68
C ARG A 95 8.26 -7.86 7.10
N ASP A 96 8.34 -8.78 6.15
CA ASP A 96 9.51 -8.93 5.31
C ASP A 96 9.71 -7.70 4.42
N LEU A 97 10.95 -7.47 3.99
CA LEU A 97 11.24 -6.45 3.00
C LEU A 97 10.52 -6.78 1.68
N PRO A 98 10.00 -5.77 0.94
CA PRO A 98 9.43 -6.01 -0.38
C PRO A 98 10.46 -6.63 -1.34
N SER A 99 9.98 -7.30 -2.40
CA SER A 99 10.86 -7.84 -3.43
C SER A 99 11.82 -6.77 -3.97
N CYS A 100 13.07 -7.17 -4.21
CA CYS A 100 14.15 -6.30 -4.70
C CYS A 100 14.59 -5.21 -3.71
N TRP A 101 14.19 -5.29 -2.43
CA TRP A 101 14.74 -4.46 -1.37
C TRP A 101 15.72 -5.25 -0.50
N GLU A 102 16.81 -4.59 -0.13
CA GLU A 102 17.82 -5.11 0.79
C GLU A 102 18.05 -4.08 1.91
N THR A 103 18.47 -4.53 3.09
CA THR A 103 18.87 -3.65 4.18
C THR A 103 20.32 -3.89 4.58
N LYS A 104 21.04 -2.81 4.90
CA LYS A 104 22.41 -2.85 5.39
C LYS A 104 22.61 -1.80 6.48
N LEU A 105 23.71 -1.94 7.21
CA LEU A 105 24.22 -0.91 8.11
C LEU A 105 25.38 -0.19 7.43
N ASP A 106 25.47 1.13 7.61
CA ASP A 106 26.67 1.88 7.24
C ASP A 106 27.78 1.71 8.29
N HIS A 107 28.93 2.34 8.06
CA HIS A 107 30.09 2.30 8.98
C HIS A 107 29.79 2.85 10.38
N SER A 108 28.74 3.67 10.53
CA SER A 108 28.29 4.20 11.82
C SER A 108 27.25 3.31 12.50
N GLY A 109 26.89 2.18 11.90
CA GLY A 109 25.83 1.29 12.37
C GLY A 109 24.43 1.78 12.03
N LYS A 110 24.30 2.82 11.18
CA LYS A 110 22.99 3.34 10.79
C LYS A 110 22.40 2.48 9.68
N GLN A 111 21.17 2.04 9.88
CA GLN A 111 20.44 1.26 8.89
C GLN A 111 20.06 2.10 7.67
N PHE A 112 20.23 1.52 6.50
CA PHE A 112 19.72 2.03 5.23
C PHE A 112 19.18 0.87 4.36
N PHE A 113 18.42 1.25 3.35
CA PHE A 113 17.72 0.33 2.46
C PHE A 113 18.17 0.55 1.03
N ILE A 114 18.28 -0.53 0.27
CA ILE A 114 18.70 -0.56 -1.12
C ILE A 114 17.52 -1.05 -1.94
N ASP A 115 17.04 -0.22 -2.86
CA ASP A 115 16.04 -0.56 -3.87
C ASP A 115 16.79 -0.97 -5.15
N HIS A 116 16.87 -2.27 -5.40
CA HIS A 116 17.55 -2.82 -6.58
C HIS A 116 16.76 -2.58 -7.87
N SER A 117 15.44 -2.45 -7.80
CA SER A 117 14.59 -2.16 -8.97
C SER A 117 14.88 -0.78 -9.53
N ASN A 118 15.02 0.21 -8.66
CA ASN A 118 15.28 1.59 -9.04
C ASN A 118 16.76 2.00 -8.94
N ARG A 119 17.64 1.09 -8.49
CA ARG A 119 19.07 1.32 -8.23
C ARG A 119 19.31 2.54 -7.33
N LYS A 120 18.57 2.61 -6.23
CA LYS A 120 18.61 3.73 -5.27
C LYS A 120 18.81 3.22 -3.85
N THR A 121 19.36 4.08 -3.00
CA THR A 121 19.40 3.86 -1.56
C THR A 121 18.50 4.86 -0.85
N SER A 122 17.98 4.47 0.32
CA SER A 122 17.08 5.29 1.12
C SER A 122 17.30 5.02 2.61
N PHE A 123 17.11 6.05 3.43
CA PHE A 123 17.05 5.88 4.89
C PHE A 123 15.62 5.62 5.38
N MET A 124 14.64 5.65 4.49
CA MET A 124 13.25 5.34 4.80
C MET A 124 12.99 3.85 4.58
N ASP A 125 12.43 3.18 5.57
CA ASP A 125 12.07 1.77 5.49
C ASP A 125 10.95 1.58 4.44
N PRO A 126 11.08 0.62 3.50
CA PRO A 126 10.07 0.41 2.47
C PRO A 126 8.79 -0.28 2.98
N ARG A 127 8.79 -0.84 4.21
CA ARG A 127 7.67 -1.59 4.81
C ARG A 127 6.58 -0.66 5.34
N LEU A 128 6.11 0.26 4.51
CA LEU A 128 5.13 1.27 4.89
C LEU A 128 3.70 0.81 4.57
N PRO A 129 2.70 1.32 5.30
CA PRO A 129 1.30 1.13 4.93
C PRO A 129 0.98 1.88 3.64
N ILE A 130 1.16 1.24 2.48
CA ILE A 130 0.87 1.84 1.18
C ILE A 130 -0.58 1.64 0.73
N GLU A 131 -1.28 0.59 1.21
CA GLU A 131 -2.68 0.34 0.83
C GLU A 131 -3.68 0.81 1.88
N SER A 132 -4.71 1.54 1.46
CA SER A 132 -5.72 2.07 2.37
C SER A 132 -6.52 0.94 3.04
N ALA A 133 -6.68 1.00 4.37
CA ALA A 133 -7.41 -0.03 5.11
C ALA A 133 -8.86 -0.17 4.62
N ARG A 134 -9.45 0.93 4.14
CA ARG A 134 -10.78 0.95 3.51
C ARG A 134 -10.81 0.13 2.22
N ILE A 135 -9.82 0.29 1.33
CA ILE A 135 -9.75 -0.47 0.08
C ILE A 135 -9.46 -1.95 0.36
N VAL A 136 -8.59 -2.28 1.32
CA VAL A 136 -8.38 -3.67 1.72
C VAL A 136 -9.69 -4.32 2.16
N ARG A 137 -10.46 -3.65 3.04
CA ARG A 137 -11.77 -4.16 3.50
C ARG A 137 -12.76 -4.32 2.35
N GLN A 138 -12.84 -3.35 1.44
CA GLN A 138 -13.72 -3.42 0.29
C GLN A 138 -13.34 -4.57 -0.66
N ARG A 139 -12.05 -4.80 -0.91
CA ARG A 139 -11.56 -5.93 -1.70
C ARG A 139 -11.92 -7.27 -1.07
N HIS A 140 -11.71 -7.41 0.24
CA HIS A 140 -12.09 -8.64 0.95
C HIS A 140 -13.60 -8.91 0.87
N GLN A 141 -14.44 -7.88 0.93
CA GLN A 141 -15.89 -8.02 0.74
C GLN A 141 -16.25 -8.47 -0.68
N LEU A 142 -15.55 -7.98 -1.72
CA LEU A 142 -15.76 -8.42 -3.10
C LEU A 142 -15.33 -9.88 -3.33
N TYR A 143 -14.21 -10.31 -2.74
CA TYR A 143 -13.76 -11.71 -2.85
C TYR A 143 -14.62 -12.68 -2.02
N ALA A 144 -15.17 -12.24 -0.88
CA ALA A 144 -16.05 -13.07 -0.04
C ALA A 144 -17.37 -13.45 -0.74
N HIS A 145 -17.86 -12.62 -1.68
CA HIS A 145 -19.09 -12.89 -2.43
C HIS A 145 -18.89 -13.66 -3.73
N GLN A 146 -17.65 -13.94 -4.14
CA GLN A 146 -17.35 -14.58 -5.42
C GLN A 146 -16.81 -16.01 -5.29
N SER A 147 -16.93 -16.65 -4.13
CA SER A 147 -16.60 -18.07 -3.97
C SER A 147 -17.77 -18.96 -4.42
N PRO A 148 -17.69 -19.68 -5.55
CA PRO A 148 -18.59 -20.81 -5.80
C PRO A 148 -18.16 -21.92 -4.83
N GLN A 149 -19.12 -22.45 -4.07
CA GLN A 149 -18.92 -23.60 -3.21
C GLN A 149 -18.58 -24.81 -4.10
N LEU A 150 -17.29 -25.04 -4.39
CA LEU A 150 -16.85 -26.29 -5.01
C LEU A 150 -16.94 -27.40 -3.95
N SER A 151 -18.14 -27.97 -3.80
CA SER A 151 -18.31 -29.25 -3.13
C SER A 151 -17.51 -30.31 -3.89
N THR A 152 -16.31 -30.60 -3.40
CA THR A 152 -15.50 -31.71 -3.89
C THR A 152 -16.10 -32.99 -3.31
N HIS A 153 -17.10 -33.56 -3.98
CA HIS A 153 -17.55 -34.91 -3.67
C HIS A 153 -16.54 -35.89 -4.25
N TYR A 154 -15.63 -36.39 -3.41
CA TYR A 154 -14.75 -37.50 -3.76
C TYR A 154 -15.58 -38.80 -3.71
N PRO A 155 -15.67 -39.59 -4.80
CA PRO A 155 -16.16 -40.95 -4.70
C PRO A 155 -15.07 -41.81 -4.07
N THR A 156 -15.28 -42.23 -2.82
CA THR A 156 -14.40 -43.20 -2.15
C THR A 156 -14.59 -44.57 -2.80
N ALA A 157 -13.52 -45.13 -3.36
CA ALA A 157 -13.46 -46.42 -4.04
C ALA A 157 -13.56 -47.61 -3.05
N GLN A 158 -14.63 -47.70 -2.26
CA GLN A 158 -14.89 -48.82 -1.35
C GLN A 158 -15.95 -49.81 -1.87
N HIS A 159 -16.64 -49.50 -2.96
CA HIS A 159 -17.70 -50.38 -3.50
C HIS A 159 -17.22 -51.51 -4.42
N ALA A 160 -15.94 -51.53 -4.83
CA ALA A 160 -15.44 -52.56 -5.77
C ALA A 160 -15.03 -53.88 -5.11
N GLN A 161 -14.96 -53.96 -3.77
CA GLN A 161 -14.52 -55.18 -3.07
C GLN A 161 -15.68 -56.14 -2.75
N GLN A 162 -16.94 -55.71 -2.86
CA GLN A 162 -18.08 -56.51 -2.41
C GLN A 162 -18.59 -57.51 -3.46
N ASP A 163 -18.40 -57.23 -4.75
CA ASP A 163 -18.83 -58.13 -5.83
C ASP A 163 -17.93 -59.37 -6.01
N GLN A 164 -16.67 -59.34 -5.56
CA GLN A 164 -15.80 -60.51 -5.62
C GLN A 164 -16.05 -61.51 -4.48
N ILE A 165 -16.54 -61.06 -3.32
CA ILE A 165 -16.81 -61.95 -2.17
C ILE A 165 -18.11 -62.73 -2.38
N GLN A 166 -19.08 -62.18 -3.13
CA GLN A 166 -20.35 -62.86 -3.40
C GLN A 166 -20.22 -64.00 -4.43
N GLN A 167 -19.26 -63.93 -5.36
CA GLN A 167 -19.02 -64.99 -6.35
C GLN A 167 -18.28 -66.21 -5.80
N GLN A 168 -17.64 -66.11 -4.63
CA GLN A 168 -16.91 -67.23 -4.03
C GLN A 168 -17.75 -68.10 -3.08
N GLN A 169 -19.02 -67.74 -2.85
CA GLN A 169 -19.97 -68.52 -2.02
C GLN A 169 -20.91 -69.42 -2.85
N GLN A 170 -20.64 -69.62 -4.15
CA GLN A 170 -21.49 -70.42 -5.04
C GLN A 170 -20.79 -71.66 -5.63
N GLN A 171 -19.71 -72.13 -5.01
CA GLN A 171 -19.10 -73.44 -5.29
C GLN A 171 -18.92 -74.24 -4.00
#